data_AF-A0AAD6ES70-F1
#
_entry.id   AF-A0AAD6ES70-F1
#
_cell.length_a   1.000
_cell.length_b   1.000
_cell.length_c   1.000
_cell.angle_alpha   90.00
_cell.angle_beta   90.00
_cell.angle_gamma   90.00
#
_symmetry.space_group_name_H-M   'P 1'
#
loop_
_entity.id
_entity.type
_entity.pdbx_description
1 polymer ?
#
loop_
_entity_poly.entity_id
_entity_poly.type
_entity_poly.pdbx_seq_one_letter_code
_entity_poly.pdbx_strand_id
1 'polypeptide(L)'
;MLRDLLAEHPKAMFVVTGHGVGGALAALFPALLLFNEEEDLIKWWSAVYTFGQPRIGDEQLRMFMQPHAEKYFRVVYRNDIMPLLPYDDGVFLYKHIGVCLHYNSFFIEKVHVGFFIV
;
A
#
# COMPACT_ATOMS: atom_id res chain seq x y z
N MET A 1 -8.02 -14.65 15.79
CA MET A 1 -8.06 -15.27 14.45
C MET A 1 -6.74 -15.12 13.70
N LEU A 2 -6.29 -13.93 13.27
CA LEU A 2 -4.98 -13.80 12.56
C LEU A 2 -3.77 -14.12 13.48
N ARG A 3 -3.78 -13.57 14.70
CA ARG A 3 -2.71 -13.84 15.69
C ARG A 3 -2.57 -15.33 15.98
N ASP A 4 -3.70 -16.02 16.18
CA ASP A 4 -3.72 -17.45 16.50
C ASP A 4 -3.12 -18.27 15.34
N LEU A 5 -3.50 -17.98 14.10
CA LEU A 5 -2.94 -18.64 12.91
C LEU A 5 -1.43 -18.42 12.76
N LEU A 6 -0.94 -17.22 13.05
CA LEU A 6 0.50 -16.91 12.96
C LEU A 6 1.29 -17.53 14.14
N ALA A 7 0.68 -17.67 15.30
CA ALA A 7 1.26 -18.38 16.43
C ALA A 7 1.37 -19.90 16.17
N GLU A 8 0.36 -20.49 15.52
CA GLU A 8 0.38 -21.90 15.08
C GLU A 8 1.39 -22.15 13.95
N HIS A 9 1.68 -21.13 13.13
CA HIS A 9 2.60 -21.21 12.01
C HIS A 9 3.71 -20.15 12.12
N PRO A 10 4.69 -20.29 13.04
CA PRO A 10 5.66 -19.23 13.36
C PRO A 10 6.63 -18.87 12.23
N LYS A 11 6.69 -19.68 11.16
CA LYS A 11 7.46 -19.40 9.93
C LYS A 11 6.62 -18.71 8.85
N ALA A 12 5.30 -18.63 9.02
CA ALA A 12 4.42 -17.98 8.08
C ALA A 12 4.54 -16.46 8.21
N MET A 13 4.47 -15.79 7.08
CA MET A 13 4.34 -14.34 6.99
C MET A 13 3.02 -14.04 6.28
N PHE A 14 2.40 -12.91 6.60
CA PHE A 14 1.18 -12.49 5.91
C PHE A 14 1.45 -11.34 4.94
N VAL A 15 0.63 -11.33 3.90
CA VAL A 15 0.52 -10.25 2.91
C VAL A 15 -0.88 -9.67 3.01
N VAL A 16 -0.99 -8.36 2.91
CA VAL A 16 -2.27 -7.67 2.88
C VAL A 16 -2.58 -7.28 1.44
N THR A 17 -3.80 -7.52 0.98
CA THR A 17 -4.18 -7.18 -0.39
C THR A 17 -5.61 -6.67 -0.49
N GLY A 18 -5.89 -5.93 -1.55
CA GLY A 18 -7.22 -5.41 -1.84
C GLY A 18 -7.26 -4.64 -3.17
N HIS A 19 -8.47 -4.48 -3.69
CA HIS A 19 -8.76 -3.74 -4.92
C HIS A 19 -9.61 -2.50 -4.65
N GLY A 20 -9.34 -1.40 -5.35
CA GLY A 20 -10.05 -0.13 -5.20
C GLY A 20 -9.97 0.38 -3.75
N VAL A 21 -11.13 0.68 -3.15
CA VAL A 21 -11.24 1.06 -1.72
C VAL A 21 -10.71 -0.04 -0.79
N GLY A 22 -10.85 -1.32 -1.16
CA GLY A 22 -10.22 -2.41 -0.41
C GLY A 22 -8.69 -2.35 -0.46
N GLY A 23 -8.11 -1.82 -1.54
CA GLY A 23 -6.68 -1.52 -1.65
C GLY A 23 -6.27 -0.40 -0.69
N ALA A 24 -7.08 0.64 -0.54
CA ALA A 24 -6.83 1.68 0.46
C ALA A 24 -6.83 1.12 1.89
N LEU A 25 -7.80 0.27 2.24
CA LEU A 25 -7.84 -0.40 3.54
C LEU A 25 -6.65 -1.34 3.74
N ALA A 26 -6.28 -2.10 2.71
CA ALA A 26 -5.11 -2.98 2.75
C ALA A 26 -3.81 -2.21 3.03
N ALA A 27 -3.68 -1.01 2.47
CA ALA A 27 -2.51 -0.16 2.69
C ALA A 27 -2.52 0.54 4.07
N LEU A 28 -3.70 0.92 4.56
CA LEU A 28 -3.84 1.51 5.91
C LEU A 28 -3.59 0.48 7.02
N PHE A 29 -3.89 -0.80 6.80
CA PHE A 29 -3.82 -1.80 7.85
C PHE A 29 -2.43 -1.90 8.52
N PRO A 30 -1.29 -2.06 7.80
CA PRO A 30 0.01 -2.07 8.47
C PRO A 30 0.39 -0.72 9.08
N ALA A 31 -0.06 0.41 8.53
CA ALA A 31 0.14 1.72 9.14
C ALA A 31 -0.55 1.80 10.51
N LEU A 32 -1.76 1.25 10.63
CA LEU A 32 -2.47 1.14 11.90
C LEU A 32 -1.78 0.17 12.87
N LEU A 33 -1.21 -0.94 12.39
CA LEU A 33 -0.42 -1.82 13.25
C LEU A 33 0.80 -1.10 13.83
N LEU A 34 1.54 -0.37 12.99
CA LEU A 34 2.69 0.44 13.42
C LEU A 34 2.29 1.53 14.40
N PHE A 35 1.21 2.25 14.12
CA PHE A 35 0.72 3.34 14.96
C PHE A 35 0.29 2.85 16.36
N ASN A 36 -0.30 1.66 16.45
CA ASN A 36 -0.74 1.05 17.72
C ASN A 36 0.33 0.16 18.36
N GLU A 37 1.57 0.17 17.85
CA GLU A 37 2.70 -0.60 18.39
C GLU A 37 2.43 -2.12 18.47
N GLU A 38 1.74 -2.66 17.46
CA GLU A 38 1.35 -4.08 17.40
C GLU A 38 2.52 -4.98 16.96
N GLU A 39 3.62 -4.97 17.71
CA GLU A 39 4.92 -5.61 17.39
C GLU A 39 4.78 -7.07 16.98
N ASP A 40 3.90 -7.81 17.66
CA ASP A 40 3.61 -9.20 17.37
C ASP A 40 3.10 -9.44 15.96
N LEU A 41 2.28 -8.53 15.42
CA LEU A 41 1.80 -8.65 14.04
C LEU A 41 2.80 -8.04 13.05
N ILE A 42 3.48 -6.96 13.42
CA ILE A 42 4.47 -6.30 12.57
C ILE A 42 5.61 -7.26 12.19
N LYS A 43 6.06 -8.11 13.12
CA LYS A 43 7.14 -9.08 12.86
C LYS A 43 6.78 -10.11 11.78
N TRP A 44 5.49 -10.42 11.61
CA TRP A 44 4.99 -11.38 10.62
C TRP A 44 4.49 -10.74 9.33
N TRP A 45 4.53 -9.40 9.24
CA TRP A 45 4.08 -8.68 8.05
C TRP A 45 5.17 -8.64 6.97
N SER A 46 4.86 -9.25 5.82
CA SER A 46 5.76 -9.33 4.68
C SER A 46 5.60 -8.13 3.73
N ALA A 47 4.39 -7.93 3.19
CA ALA A 47 4.16 -6.95 2.13
C ALA A 47 2.68 -6.54 2.04
N VAL A 48 2.43 -5.50 1.25
CA VAL A 48 1.11 -5.05 0.82
C VAL A 48 1.08 -5.02 -0.71
N TYR A 49 0.08 -5.68 -1.31
CA TYR A 49 -0.16 -5.63 -2.75
C TYR A 49 -1.56 -5.10 -3.01
N THR A 50 -1.68 -3.99 -3.71
CA THR A 50 -2.98 -3.37 -3.99
C THR A 50 -3.22 -3.20 -5.47
N PHE A 51 -4.49 -3.13 -5.87
CA PHE A 51 -4.90 -3.01 -7.26
C PHE A 51 -5.85 -1.83 -7.40
N GLY A 52 -5.48 -0.80 -8.17
CA GLY A 52 -6.30 0.41 -8.29
C GLY A 52 -6.50 1.15 -6.96
N GLN A 53 -5.52 1.11 -6.06
CA GLN A 53 -5.60 1.76 -4.74
C GLN A 53 -5.62 3.29 -4.89
N PRO A 54 -6.62 3.99 -4.31
CA PRO A 54 -6.57 5.44 -4.15
C PRO A 54 -5.56 5.87 -3.08
N ARG A 55 -5.13 7.14 -3.10
CA ARG A 55 -4.28 7.73 -2.07
C ARG A 55 -4.99 7.70 -0.71
N ILE A 56 -4.23 7.48 0.36
CA ILE A 56 -4.79 7.15 1.68
C ILE A 56 -4.49 8.18 2.78
N GLY A 57 -3.61 9.15 2.51
CA GLY A 57 -3.30 10.20 3.47
C GLY A 57 -2.35 11.24 2.90
N ASP A 58 -1.89 12.14 3.75
CA ASP A 58 -1.09 13.29 3.40
C ASP A 58 0.42 13.00 3.46
N GLU A 59 1.22 14.07 3.40
CA GLU A 59 2.68 14.02 3.55
C GLU A 59 3.12 13.38 4.88
N GLN A 60 2.39 13.61 5.97
CA GLN A 60 2.74 13.09 7.29
C GLN A 60 2.61 11.57 7.32
N LEU A 61 1.52 11.04 6.78
CA LEU A 61 1.36 9.59 6.64
C LEU A 61 2.43 9.01 5.70
N ARG A 62 2.76 9.70 4.60
CA ARG A 62 3.84 9.25 3.70
C ARG A 62 5.17 9.16 4.44
N MET A 63 5.53 10.19 5.20
CA MET A 63 6.77 10.23 5.97
C MET A 63 6.79 9.16 7.06
N PHE A 64 5.68 8.97 7.77
CA PHE A 64 5.54 7.92 8.79
C PHE A 64 5.80 6.52 8.21
N MET A 65 5.28 6.26 7.01
CA MET A 65 5.43 4.96 6.34
C MET A 65 6.68 4.82 5.47
N GLN A 66 7.47 5.89 5.30
CA GLN A 66 8.65 5.91 4.45
C GLN A 66 9.67 4.80 4.77
N PRO A 67 9.94 4.45 6.05
CA PRO A 67 10.85 3.34 6.40
C PRO A 67 10.38 1.95 5.97
N HIS A 68 9.12 1.82 5.52
CA HIS A 68 8.50 0.56 5.11
C HIS A 68 7.96 0.61 3.69
N ALA A 69 8.26 1.68 2.93
CA ALA A 69 7.70 1.91 1.60
C ALA A 69 8.05 0.78 0.61
N GLU A 70 9.17 0.10 0.80
CA GLU A 70 9.62 -1.05 0.01
C GLU A 70 8.71 -2.28 0.14
N LYS A 71 7.88 -2.34 1.19
CA LYS A 71 6.88 -3.40 1.39
C LYS A 71 5.54 -3.11 0.70
N TYR A 72 5.36 -1.92 0.13
CA TYR A 72 4.11 -1.49 -0.50
C TYR A 72 4.21 -1.51 -2.02
N PHE A 73 3.37 -2.33 -2.66
CA PHE A 73 3.28 -2.47 -4.11
C PHE A 73 1.88 -2.10 -4.58
N ARG A 74 1.78 -1.05 -5.39
CA ARG A 74 0.52 -0.58 -5.98
C ARG A 74 0.48 -0.95 -7.44
N VAL A 75 -0.39 -1.87 -7.80
CA VAL A 75 -0.63 -2.29 -9.18
C VAL A 75 -1.68 -1.38 -9.81
N VAL A 76 -1.30 -0.74 -10.91
CA VAL A 76 -2.17 0.18 -11.66
C VAL A 76 -2.28 -0.28 -13.10
N TYR A 77 -3.51 -0.42 -13.60
CA TYR A 77 -3.75 -0.86 -14.96
C TYR A 77 -4.23 0.29 -15.85
N ARG A 78 -3.47 0.57 -16.91
CA ARG A 78 -3.80 1.55 -17.96
C ARG A 78 -4.14 2.93 -17.37
N ASN A 79 -5.39 3.36 -17.56
CA ASN A 79 -5.90 4.68 -17.20
C ASN A 79 -6.92 4.56 -16.06
N ASP A 80 -6.71 3.60 -15.15
CA ASP A 80 -7.51 3.49 -13.94
C ASP A 80 -7.46 4.83 -13.19
N ILE A 81 -8.66 5.35 -12.90
CA ILE A 81 -8.83 6.65 -12.26
C ILE A 81 -8.68 6.56 -10.74
N MET A 82 -8.88 5.39 -10.13
CA MET A 82 -8.86 5.25 -8.67
C MET A 82 -7.53 5.68 -8.05
N PRO A 83 -6.35 5.29 -8.58
CA PRO A 83 -5.05 5.77 -8.06
C PRO A 83 -4.83 7.27 -8.15
N LEU A 84 -5.58 7.96 -9.02
CA LEU A 84 -5.51 9.42 -9.15
C LEU A 84 -6.27 10.15 -8.03
N LEU A 85 -7.05 9.45 -7.21
CA LEU A 85 -7.91 10.05 -6.19
C LEU A 85 -7.48 9.65 -4.77
N PRO A 86 -7.71 10.50 -3.75
CA PRO A 86 -7.88 11.95 -3.88
C PRO A 86 -6.64 12.60 -4.54
N TYR A 87 -6.78 13.79 -5.09
CA TYR A 87 -5.70 14.42 -5.87
C TYR A 87 -4.49 14.80 -5.00
N ASP A 88 -3.31 14.74 -5.61
CA ASP A 88 -2.10 15.36 -5.08
C ASP A 88 -1.94 16.76 -5.70
N ASP A 89 -2.79 17.69 -5.27
CA ASP A 89 -2.77 19.08 -5.72
C ASP A 89 -2.62 20.04 -4.53
N GLY A 90 -2.57 21.35 -4.81
CA GLY A 90 -2.43 22.38 -3.77
C GLY A 90 -3.59 22.49 -2.78
N VAL A 91 -4.67 21.73 -2.97
CA VAL A 91 -5.87 21.74 -2.09
C VAL A 91 -5.95 20.46 -1.27
N PHE A 92 -5.80 19.30 -1.90
CA PHE A 92 -5.99 17.99 -1.26
C PHE A 92 -4.69 17.42 -0.69
N LEU A 93 -3.54 17.60 -1.36
CA LEU A 93 -2.20 17.21 -0.89
C LEU A 93 -2.05 15.72 -0.49
N TYR A 94 -2.87 14.81 -1.04
CA TYR A 94 -2.78 13.39 -0.73
C TYR A 94 -1.56 12.76 -1.40
N LYS A 95 -0.88 11.85 -0.71
CA LYS A 95 0.34 11.19 -1.16
C LYS A 95 0.17 9.68 -1.31
N HIS A 96 0.89 9.12 -2.26
CA HIS A 96 1.07 7.68 -2.42
C HIS A 96 2.25 7.17 -1.58
N ILE A 97 2.18 5.90 -1.17
CA ILE A 97 3.23 5.20 -0.41
C ILE A 97 3.62 3.93 -1.16
N GLY A 98 4.92 3.74 -1.36
CA GLY A 98 5.51 2.54 -1.97
C GLY A 98 5.73 2.59 -3.48
N VAL A 99 6.02 1.44 -4.06
CA VAL A 99 6.35 1.24 -5.47
C VAL A 99 5.06 1.15 -6.31
N CYS A 100 5.01 1.84 -7.45
CA CYS A 100 3.92 1.71 -8.41
C CYS A 100 4.35 0.79 -9.56
N LEU A 101 3.57 -0.27 -9.77
CA LEU A 101 3.69 -1.22 -10.88
C LEU A 101 2.60 -0.90 -11.90
N HIS A 102 2.94 -0.13 -12.94
CA HIS A 102 2.00 0.29 -13.96
C HIS A 102 2.02 -0.68 -15.15
N TYR A 103 0.85 -1.17 -15.57
CA TYR A 103 0.71 -2.08 -16.70
C TYR A 103 -0.08 -1.43 -17.83
N ASN A 104 0.42 -1.54 -19.06
CA ASN A 104 -0.31 -1.12 -20.26
C ASN A 104 -1.28 -2.20 -20.78
N SER A 105 -1.98 -1.93 -21.88
CA SER A 105 -2.93 -2.88 -22.50
C SER A 105 -2.29 -4.16 -23.06
N PHE A 106 -0.96 -4.22 -23.14
CA PHE A 106 -0.19 -5.39 -23.56
C PHE A 106 0.47 -6.10 -22.36
N PHE A 107 0.10 -5.76 -21.12
CA PHE A 107 0.67 -6.29 -19.89
C PHE A 107 2.18 -6.07 -19.74
N ILE A 108 2.72 -5.05 -20.43
CA ILE A 108 4.11 -4.63 -20.24
C ILE A 108 4.16 -3.75 -19.00
N GLU A 109 5.01 -4.14 -18.05
CA GLU A 109 5.22 -3.45 -16.78
C GLU A 109 6.15 -2.25 -16.93
N LYS A 110 5.81 -1.16 -16.24
CA LYS A 110 6.69 -0.02 -15.95
C LYS A 110 6.72 0.19 -14.43
N VAL A 111 7.90 0.04 -13.85
CA VAL A 111 8.13 0.29 -12.42
C VAL A 111 8.40 1.77 -12.20
N HIS A 112 7.60 2.40 -11.34
CA HIS A 112 7.80 3.77 -10.90
C HIS A 112 8.16 3.79 -9.41
N VAL A 113 9.38 4.24 -9.11
CA VAL A 113 9.91 4.40 -7.75
C VAL A 113 9.79 5.87 -7.37
N GLY A 114 8.88 6.21 -6.46
CA GLY A 114 8.65 7.59 -6.03
C GLY A 114 7.82 8.44 -7.01
N PHE A 115 7.58 9.69 -6.60
CA PHE A 115 6.77 10.80 -7.16
C PHE A 115 6.49 10.78 -8.68
N PHE A 116 5.72 9.82 -9.18
CA PHE A 116 5.17 9.88 -10.53
C PHE A 116 3.66 9.77 -10.49
N ILE A 117 3.06 10.64 -11.30
CA ILE A 117 1.63 10.90 -11.43
C ILE A 117 1.00 9.73 -12.18
N VAL A 118 0.81 8.61 -11.48
CA VAL A 118 -0.39 7.75 -11.57
C VAL A 118 -0.63 7.18 -10.17
#